data_AF-V6SPM1-F1
#
_entry.id   AF-V6SPM1-F1
#
_cell.length_a   1.000
_cell.length_b   1.000
_cell.length_c   1.000
_cell.angle_alpha   90.00
_cell.angle_beta   90.00
_cell.angle_gamma   90.00
#
_symmetry.space_group_name_H-M   'P 1'
#
loop_
_entity.id
_entity.type
_entity.pdbx_description
1 polymer ?
#
loop_
_entity_poly.entity_id
_entity_poly.type
_entity_poly.pdbx_seq_one_letter_code
_entity_poly.pdbx_strand_id
1 'polypeptide(L)'
;MTGSKSKYFHQSPETLAEGHKKLITYLKLWNYSDMQIGIYEKAYEYFCDFPQDFDGATIVKDLYHIPGLDINAMLHDYQYLIFNAAANLYTKWYCDKLYAKQMEHLGKGEASWKRFSLLKITGLPFCLYAIFKRGLITKEQRRLFFHDYEILMN
;
A
#
# COMPACT_ATOMS: atom_id res chain seq x y z
N MET A 1 9.19 9.87 -12.35
CA MET A 1 9.16 8.40 -12.51
C MET A 1 10.53 7.95 -12.99
N THR A 2 11.36 7.49 -12.06
CA THR A 2 12.68 6.87 -12.28
C THR A 2 12.70 5.70 -11.29
N GLY A 3 12.21 4.51 -11.60
CA GLY A 3 12.58 3.66 -12.75
C GLY A 3 13.18 2.33 -12.29
N SER A 4 12.90 1.89 -11.05
CA SER A 4 13.14 0.51 -10.61
C SER A 4 11.88 0.07 -9.89
N LYS A 5 10.95 -0.59 -10.60
CA LYS A 5 9.86 -1.33 -9.97
C LYS A 5 10.46 -2.41 -9.07
N SER A 6 9.86 -2.65 -7.90
CA SER A 6 10.30 -3.78 -7.08
C SER A 6 10.14 -5.08 -7.87
N LYS A 7 11.08 -6.02 -7.71
CA LYS A 7 11.02 -7.36 -8.32
C LYS A 7 10.54 -8.43 -7.35
N TYR A 8 10.07 -8.03 -6.18
CA TYR A 8 9.72 -8.96 -5.10
C TYR A 8 8.70 -10.01 -5.54
N PHE A 9 7.58 -9.60 -6.15
CA PHE A 9 6.55 -10.55 -6.57
C PHE A 9 6.88 -11.33 -7.86
N HIS A 10 8.03 -11.08 -8.49
CA HIS A 10 8.53 -11.89 -9.62
C HIS A 10 9.38 -13.09 -9.17
N GLN A 11 9.47 -13.35 -7.86
CA GLN A 11 10.21 -14.47 -7.29
C GLN A 11 9.45 -15.81 -7.50
N SER A 12 10.11 -16.94 -7.18
CA SER A 12 9.48 -18.25 -7.30
C SER A 12 8.32 -18.44 -6.32
N PRO A 13 7.35 -19.33 -6.62
CA PRO A 13 6.23 -19.61 -5.71
C PRO A 13 6.67 -20.00 -4.29
N GLU A 14 7.77 -20.76 -4.15
CA GLU A 14 8.31 -21.15 -2.85
C GLU A 14 8.84 -19.95 -2.07
N THR A 15 9.48 -19.01 -2.78
CA THR A 15 10.00 -17.78 -2.19
C THR A 15 8.86 -16.87 -1.73
N LEU A 16 7.78 -16.78 -2.51
CA LEU A 16 6.58 -16.02 -2.17
C LEU A 16 5.82 -16.68 -1.00
N ALA A 17 5.73 -18.00 -0.95
CA ALA A 17 5.13 -18.69 0.19
C ALA A 17 5.89 -18.41 1.49
N GLU A 18 7.22 -18.36 1.45
CA GLU A 18 8.05 -17.98 2.60
C GLU A 18 7.90 -16.49 2.95
N GLY A 19 7.82 -15.63 1.92
CA GLY A 19 7.51 -14.21 2.07
C GLY A 19 6.17 -13.97 2.77
N HIS A 20 5.16 -14.75 2.42
CA HIS A 20 3.84 -14.70 3.01
C HIS A 20 3.88 -15.07 4.51
N LYS A 21 4.56 -16.16 4.88
CA LYS A 21 4.74 -16.53 6.30
C LYS A 21 5.42 -15.41 7.10
N LYS A 22 6.42 -14.75 6.51
CA LYS A 22 7.10 -13.61 7.14
C LYS A 22 6.16 -12.42 7.31
N LEU A 23 5.34 -12.10 6.31
CA LEU A 23 4.32 -11.05 6.40
C LEU A 23 3.44 -11.26 7.64
N ILE A 24 2.84 -12.45 7.76
CA ILE A 24 1.96 -12.78 8.90
C ILE A 24 2.72 -12.66 10.23
N THR A 25 3.95 -13.15 10.27
CA THR A 25 4.80 -13.09 11.47
C THR A 25 5.05 -11.64 11.89
N TYR A 26 5.43 -10.77 10.95
CA TYR A 26 5.67 -9.34 11.24
C TYR A 26 4.41 -8.62 11.71
N LEU A 27 3.27 -8.84 11.05
CA LEU A 27 2.02 -8.19 11.44
C LEU A 27 1.57 -8.60 12.85
N LYS A 28 1.72 -9.89 13.20
CA LYS A 28 1.46 -10.37 14.57
C LYS A 28 2.41 -9.76 15.59
N LEU A 29 3.70 -9.64 15.26
CA LEU A 29 4.69 -8.99 16.14
C LEU A 29 4.40 -7.49 16.34
N TRP A 30 3.77 -6.84 15.36
CA TRP A 30 3.29 -5.47 15.48
C TRP A 30 1.90 -5.35 16.11
N ASN A 31 1.36 -6.43 16.66
CA ASN A 31 0.05 -6.48 17.32
C ASN A 31 -1.13 -6.10 16.44
N TYR A 32 -1.07 -6.38 15.14
CA TYR A 32 -2.21 -6.24 14.24
C TYR A 32 -3.25 -7.33 14.59
N SER A 33 -4.53 -6.96 14.57
CA SER A 33 -5.65 -7.89 14.72
C SER A 33 -5.80 -8.81 13.50
N ASP A 34 -6.45 -9.96 13.67
CA ASP A 34 -6.69 -10.90 12.57
C ASP A 34 -7.44 -10.27 11.39
N MET A 35 -8.36 -9.34 11.67
CA MET A 35 -9.07 -8.59 10.61
C MET A 35 -8.13 -7.71 9.80
N GLN A 36 -7.18 -7.04 10.46
CA GLN A 36 -6.20 -6.22 9.77
C GLN A 36 -5.25 -7.09 8.96
N ILE A 37 -4.77 -8.20 9.55
CA ILE A 37 -3.91 -9.18 8.87
C ILE A 37 -4.58 -9.66 7.58
N GLY A 38 -5.87 -10.01 7.62
CA GLY A 38 -6.61 -10.44 6.44
C GLY A 38 -6.67 -9.40 5.31
N ILE A 39 -6.55 -8.10 5.61
CA ILE A 39 -6.46 -7.06 4.57
C ILE A 39 -5.06 -7.05 3.92
N TYR A 40 -3.99 -7.24 4.71
CA TYR A 40 -2.64 -7.36 4.18
C TYR A 40 -2.45 -8.64 3.36
N GLU A 41 -3.09 -9.74 3.76
CA GLU A 41 -3.09 -11.00 3.01
C GLU A 41 -3.70 -10.81 1.62
N LYS A 42 -4.88 -10.19 1.53
CA LYS A 42 -5.52 -9.86 0.24
C LYS A 42 -4.60 -9.03 -0.66
N ALA A 43 -3.89 -8.06 -0.09
CA ALA A 43 -2.93 -7.26 -0.84
C ALA A 43 -1.74 -8.09 -1.33
N TYR A 44 -1.22 -9.00 -0.49
CA TYR A 44 -0.12 -9.89 -0.86
C TYR A 44 -0.52 -10.85 -1.98
N GLU A 45 -1.66 -11.53 -1.83
CA GLU A 45 -2.21 -12.47 -2.82
C GLU A 45 -2.44 -11.78 -4.17
N TYR A 46 -3.01 -10.57 -4.17
CA TYR A 46 -3.19 -9.79 -5.38
C TYR A 46 -1.87 -9.60 -6.15
N PHE A 47 -0.78 -9.23 -5.47
CA PHE A 47 0.49 -9.03 -6.16
C PHE A 47 1.22 -10.33 -6.50
N CYS A 48 0.93 -11.45 -5.84
CA CYS A 48 1.37 -12.76 -6.32
C CYS A 48 0.75 -13.08 -7.69
N ASP A 49 -0.53 -12.77 -7.88
CA ASP A 49 -1.23 -13.00 -9.16
C ASP A 49 -0.91 -11.93 -10.22
N PHE A 50 -0.67 -10.68 -9.79
CA PHE A 50 -0.42 -9.53 -10.66
C PHE A 50 0.89 -8.80 -10.31
N PRO A 51 2.06 -9.46 -10.44
CA PRO A 51 3.33 -8.93 -9.94
C PRO A 51 3.78 -7.62 -10.63
N GLN A 52 3.38 -7.39 -11.88
CA GLN A 52 3.69 -6.17 -12.64
C GLN A 52 3.05 -4.89 -12.09
N ASP A 53 2.00 -5.04 -11.27
CA ASP A 53 1.24 -3.94 -10.70
C ASP A 53 1.88 -3.39 -9.41
N PHE A 54 2.82 -4.14 -8.81
CA PHE A 54 3.55 -3.68 -7.65
C PHE A 54 4.66 -2.70 -8.06
N ASP A 55 4.51 -1.44 -7.68
CA ASP A 55 5.53 -0.41 -7.95
C ASP A 55 6.47 -0.25 -6.75
N GLY A 56 5.97 -0.47 -5.53
CA GLY A 56 6.71 -0.40 -4.28
C GLY A 56 7.05 1.03 -3.87
N ALA A 57 7.92 1.19 -2.86
CA ALA A 57 8.33 2.50 -2.38
C ALA A 57 9.23 3.22 -3.42
N THR A 58 8.63 4.04 -4.27
CA THR A 58 9.28 4.69 -5.42
C THR A 58 10.31 5.78 -5.08
N ILE A 59 10.29 6.33 -3.86
CA ILE A 59 11.10 7.53 -3.51
C ILE A 59 12.13 7.26 -2.42
N VAL A 60 11.88 6.35 -1.48
CA VAL A 60 12.79 6.06 -0.37
C VAL A 60 12.87 4.55 -0.20
N LYS A 61 14.01 3.97 -0.55
CA LYS A 61 14.20 2.50 -0.66
C LYS A 61 14.49 1.82 0.68
N ASP A 62 14.70 2.59 1.75
CA ASP A 62 15.28 2.07 3.01
C ASP A 62 14.24 1.62 4.06
N LEU A 63 12.98 1.37 3.67
CA LEU A 63 11.93 0.97 4.62
C LEU A 63 11.46 -0.48 4.47
N TYR A 64 12.21 -1.33 3.78
CA TYR A 64 11.87 -2.75 3.64
C TYR A 64 11.74 -3.42 5.00
N HIS A 65 10.63 -4.12 5.20
CA HIS A 65 10.38 -4.95 6.38
C HIS A 65 10.84 -6.38 6.14
N ILE A 66 10.61 -6.85 4.91
CA ILE A 66 11.16 -8.08 4.35
C ILE A 66 12.08 -7.65 3.20
N PRO A 67 13.26 -8.27 2.97
CA PRO A 67 14.15 -7.86 1.89
C PRO A 67 13.43 -7.73 0.55
N GLY A 68 13.35 -6.50 0.01
CA GLY A 68 12.65 -6.18 -1.25
C GLY A 68 11.15 -5.87 -1.13
N LEU A 69 10.55 -5.99 0.05
CA LEU A 69 9.14 -5.72 0.32
C LEU A 69 8.94 -4.76 1.49
N ASP A 70 8.35 -3.60 1.17
CA ASP A 70 7.75 -2.69 2.14
C ASP A 70 6.26 -3.04 2.27
N ILE A 71 5.91 -3.77 3.33
CA ILE A 71 4.55 -4.25 3.63
C ILE A 71 3.49 -3.14 3.58
N ASN A 72 3.81 -1.95 4.08
CA ASN A 72 2.84 -0.84 4.06
C ASN A 72 2.75 -0.21 2.66
N ALA A 73 3.85 -0.19 1.88
CA ALA A 73 3.81 0.30 0.51
C ALA A 73 3.01 -0.66 -0.39
N MET A 74 3.10 -1.96 -0.14
CA MET A 74 2.25 -2.97 -0.77
C MET A 74 0.77 -2.68 -0.52
N LEU A 75 0.37 -2.50 0.74
CA LEU A 75 -1.02 -2.16 1.06
C LEU A 75 -1.47 -0.85 0.38
N HIS A 76 -0.61 0.17 0.36
CA HIS A 76 -0.90 1.45 -0.28
C HIS A 76 -1.09 1.32 -1.80
N ASP A 77 -0.19 0.62 -2.50
CA ASP A 77 -0.32 0.33 -3.94
C ASP A 77 -1.61 -0.45 -4.23
N TYR A 78 -1.92 -1.46 -3.42
CA TYR A 78 -3.14 -2.25 -3.53
C TYR A 78 -4.40 -1.37 -3.42
N GLN A 79 -4.47 -0.50 -2.41
CA GLN A 79 -5.59 0.42 -2.22
C GLN A 79 -5.74 1.40 -3.39
N TYR A 80 -4.63 1.87 -3.94
CA TYR A 80 -4.63 2.72 -5.12
C TYR A 80 -5.14 2.01 -6.37
N LEU A 81 -4.88 0.71 -6.51
CA LEU A 81 -5.29 -0.11 -7.65
C LEU A 81 -6.73 -0.60 -7.53
N ILE A 82 -7.04 -1.37 -6.48
CA ILE A 82 -8.32 -2.07 -6.32
C ILE A 82 -9.47 -1.09 -6.07
N PHE A 83 -9.26 -0.13 -5.18
CA PHE A 83 -10.30 0.85 -4.86
C PHE A 83 -10.24 2.10 -5.73
N ASN A 84 -9.27 2.19 -6.65
CA ASN A 84 -8.99 3.39 -7.41
C ASN A 84 -8.88 4.63 -6.49
N ALA A 85 -8.33 4.45 -5.28
CA ALA A 85 -8.37 5.48 -4.22
C ALA A 85 -7.68 6.79 -4.64
N ALA A 86 -6.75 6.71 -5.60
CA ALA A 86 -6.08 7.86 -6.17
C ALA A 86 -6.92 8.68 -7.16
N ALA A 87 -8.01 8.16 -7.72
CA ALA A 87 -8.86 8.91 -8.68
C ALA A 87 -9.75 9.97 -8.01
N ASN A 88 -9.66 10.12 -6.69
CA ASN A 88 -10.38 11.13 -5.93
C ASN A 88 -9.49 11.68 -4.80
N LEU A 89 -9.39 13.01 -4.69
CA LEU A 89 -8.51 13.67 -3.72
C LEU A 89 -8.85 13.30 -2.27
N TYR A 90 -10.12 13.07 -1.96
CA TYR A 90 -10.58 12.69 -0.63
C TYR A 90 -10.06 11.29 -0.28
N THR A 91 -10.37 10.26 -1.07
CA THR A 91 -9.89 8.90 -0.81
C THR A 91 -8.36 8.80 -0.87
N LYS A 92 -7.73 9.57 -1.76
CA LYS A 92 -6.26 9.67 -1.82
C LYS A 92 -5.69 10.18 -0.49
N TRP A 93 -6.27 11.25 0.06
CA TRP A 93 -5.81 11.81 1.34
C TRP A 93 -5.93 10.81 2.48
N TYR A 94 -7.04 10.06 2.56
CA TYR A 94 -7.21 9.03 3.58
C TYR A 94 -6.20 7.89 3.41
N CYS A 95 -5.97 7.45 2.18
CA CYS A 95 -4.99 6.41 1.86
C CYS A 95 -3.56 6.83 2.24
N ASP A 96 -3.17 8.06 1.90
CA ASP A 96 -1.85 8.59 2.24
C ASP A 96 -1.69 8.82 3.75
N LYS A 97 -2.76 9.24 4.43
CA LYS A 97 -2.79 9.41 5.89
C LYS A 97 -2.66 8.06 6.60
N LEU A 98 -3.37 7.04 6.12
CA LEU A 98 -3.26 5.68 6.65
C LEU A 98 -1.82 5.18 6.57
N TYR A 99 -1.22 5.31 5.38
CA TYR A 99 0.16 4.92 5.15
C TYR A 99 1.14 5.66 6.09
N ALA A 100 0.97 6.97 6.25
CA ALA A 100 1.79 7.76 7.16
C ALA A 100 1.65 7.32 8.63
N LYS A 101 0.43 7.04 9.08
CA LYS A 101 0.15 6.55 10.44
C LYS A 101 0.70 5.15 10.70
N GLN A 102 0.58 4.24 9.74
CA GLN A 102 1.17 2.90 9.85
C GLN A 102 2.70 2.97 9.97
N MET A 103 3.34 3.87 9.22
CA MET A 103 4.78 4.10 9.36
C MET A 103 5.16 4.73 10.71
N GLU A 104 4.35 5.67 11.20
CA GLU A 104 4.54 6.26 12.54
C GLU A 104 4.42 5.23 13.65
N HIS A 105 3.43 4.34 13.58
CA HIS A 105 3.24 3.23 14.50
C HIS A 105 4.48 2.31 14.56
N LEU A 106 5.18 2.15 13.44
CA LEU A 106 6.42 1.37 13.34
C LEU A 106 7.69 2.16 13.69
N GLY A 107 7.57 3.35 14.30
CA GLY A 107 8.69 4.18 14.72
C GLY A 107 9.41 4.92 13.58
N LYS A 108 8.84 4.97 12.37
CA LYS A 108 9.44 5.59 11.17
C LYS A 108 8.91 7.02 10.93
N GLY A 109 8.60 7.75 12.00
CA GLY A 109 7.85 9.02 11.97
C GLY A 109 8.47 10.13 11.09
N GLU A 110 9.77 10.39 11.16
CA GLU A 110 10.35 11.49 10.38
C GLU A 110 10.32 11.22 8.86
N ALA A 111 10.54 9.95 8.46
CA ALA A 111 10.45 9.52 7.07
C ALA A 111 8.99 9.49 6.57
N SER A 112 8.02 9.18 7.43
CA SER A 112 6.60 9.11 7.09
C SER A 112 6.02 10.48 6.74
N TRP A 113 6.33 11.51 7.53
CA TRP A 113 5.82 12.87 7.32
C TRP A 113 6.44 13.58 6.11
N LYS A 114 7.72 13.31 5.80
CA LYS A 114 8.35 13.74 4.54
C LYS A 114 7.66 13.12 3.33
N ARG A 115 7.41 11.80 3.34
CA ARG A 115 6.66 11.10 2.27
C ARG A 115 5.24 11.63 2.12
N PHE A 116 4.51 11.80 3.22
CA PHE A 116 3.16 12.36 3.19
C PHE A 116 3.12 13.77 2.58
N SER A 117 4.11 14.60 2.87
CA SER A 117 4.22 15.95 2.32
C SER A 117 4.51 15.94 0.81
N LEU A 118 5.38 15.05 0.33
CA LEU A 118 5.65 14.85 -1.09
C LEU A 118 4.42 14.32 -1.86
N LEU A 119 3.69 13.36 -1.29
CA LEU A 119 2.47 12.80 -1.87
C LEU A 119 1.32 13.82 -1.99
N LYS A 120 1.34 14.88 -1.17
CA LYS A 120 0.42 16.01 -1.30
C LYS A 120 0.78 16.90 -2.48
N ILE A 121 2.06 17.24 -2.66
CA ILE A 121 2.54 18.10 -3.75
C ILE A 121 2.26 17.45 -5.11
N THR A 122 2.41 16.13 -5.22
CA THR A 122 2.09 15.38 -6.45
C THR A 122 0.62 14.94 -6.54
N GLY A 123 -0.21 15.33 -5.56
CA GLY A 123 -1.56 14.82 -5.39
C GLY A 123 -2.48 15.09 -6.58
N LEU A 124 -2.58 16.36 -7.01
CA LEU A 124 -3.48 16.74 -8.10
C LEU A 124 -3.08 16.14 -9.46
N PRO A 125 -1.81 16.21 -9.91
CA PRO A 125 -1.37 15.52 -11.12
C PRO A 125 -1.61 14.01 -11.09
N PHE A 126 -1.38 13.38 -9.94
CA PHE A 126 -1.58 11.94 -9.79
C PHE A 126 -3.05 11.55 -9.82
N CYS A 127 -3.94 12.37 -9.23
CA CYS A 127 -5.38 12.17 -9.34
C CYS A 127 -5.86 12.24 -10.79
N LEU A 128 -5.41 13.24 -11.54
CA LEU A 128 -5.77 13.38 -12.95
C LEU A 128 -5.28 12.18 -13.78
N TYR A 129 -4.05 11.72 -13.54
CA TYR A 129 -3.51 10.51 -14.15
C TYR A 129 -4.36 9.26 -13.82
N ALA A 130 -4.73 9.09 -12.54
CA ALA A 130 -5.57 7.96 -12.11
C ALA A 130 -6.94 7.98 -12.78
N ILE A 131 -7.58 9.15 -12.88
CA ILE A 131 -8.86 9.32 -13.59
C ILE A 131 -8.71 8.98 -15.07
N PHE A 132 -7.66 9.47 -15.72
CA PHE A 132 -7.41 9.18 -17.14
C PHE A 132 -7.19 7.69 -17.40
N LYS A 133 -6.42 7.02 -16.55
CA LYS A 133 -6.04 5.61 -16.74
C LYS A 133 -7.13 4.62 -16.33
N ARG A 134 -7.89 4.91 -15.26
CA ARG A 134 -8.79 3.95 -14.60
C ARG A 134 -10.24 4.43 -14.46
N GLY A 135 -10.53 5.65 -14.90
CA GLY A 135 -11.84 6.28 -14.72
C GLY A 135 -12.06 6.83 -13.31
N LEU A 136 -13.29 7.31 -13.06
CA LEU A 136 -13.70 7.80 -11.75
C LEU A 136 -13.87 6.65 -10.75
N ILE A 137 -13.63 6.93 -9.47
CA ILE A 137 -13.94 6.00 -8.40
C ILE A 137 -15.46 5.75 -8.33
N THR A 138 -15.86 4.48 -8.26
CA THR A 138 -17.28 4.09 -8.10
C THR A 138 -17.74 4.23 -6.64
N LYS A 139 -19.06 4.28 -6.42
CA LYS A 139 -19.62 4.29 -5.05
C LYS A 139 -19.21 3.05 -4.25
N GLU A 140 -19.16 1.89 -4.90
CA GLU A 140 -18.81 0.63 -4.26
C GLU A 140 -17.33 0.58 -3.88
N GLN A 141 -16.42 0.96 -4.78
CA GLN A 141 -14.99 1.07 -4.47
C GLN A 141 -14.75 2.02 -3.28
N ARG A 142 -15.45 3.16 -3.26
CA ARG A 142 -15.36 4.11 -2.14
C ARG A 142 -15.84 3.47 -0.83
N ARG A 143 -16.97 2.74 -0.85
CA ARG A 143 -17.53 2.07 0.33
C ARG A 143 -16.57 1.02 0.88
N LEU A 144 -16.03 0.16 0.01
CA LEU A 144 -15.07 -0.88 0.40
C LEU A 144 -13.78 -0.28 0.94
N PHE A 145 -13.25 0.77 0.30
CA PHE A 145 -12.06 1.47 0.81
C PHE A 145 -12.26 1.99 2.23
N PHE A 146 -13.39 2.64 2.53
CA PHE A 146 -13.63 3.18 3.87
C PHE A 146 -13.88 2.08 4.91
N HIS A 147 -14.49 0.97 4.51
CA HIS A 147 -14.61 -0.19 5.39
C HIS A 147 -13.24 -0.75 5.80
N ASP A 148 -12.34 -0.96 4.82
CA ASP A 148 -10.97 -1.41 5.09
C ASP A 148 -10.18 -0.36 5.90
N TYR A 149 -10.36 0.92 5.60
CA TYR A 149 -9.73 2.02 6.34
C TYR A 149 -10.12 2.00 7.82
N GLU A 150 -11.40 1.79 8.14
CA GLU A 150 -11.88 1.70 9.51
C GLU A 150 -11.25 0.53 10.27
N ILE A 151 -11.16 -0.64 9.64
CA ILE A 151 -10.50 -1.82 10.23
C ILE A 151 -9.01 -1.54 10.50
N LEU A 152 -8.32 -0.89 9.56
CA LEU A 152 -6.88 -0.62 9.67
C LEU A 152 -6.53 0.53 10.63
N MET A 153 -7.53 1.28 11.10
CA MET A 153 -7.36 2.44 11.98
C MET A 153 -7.75 2.17 13.44
N ASN A 154 -8.42 1.05 13.71
CA ASN A 154 -8.79 0.58 15.04
C ASN A 154 -7.72 -0.35 15.61
#